data_AF-A0A7X6MF29-F1
#
_entry.id   AF-A0A7X6MF29-F1
#
_cell.length_a   1.000
_cell.length_b   1.000
_cell.length_c   1.000
_cell.angle_alpha   90.00
_cell.angle_beta   90.00
_cell.angle_gamma   90.00
#
_symmetry.space_group_name_H-M   'P 1'
#
loop_
_entity.id
_entity.type
_entity.pdbx_description
1 polymer ?
#
loop_
_entity_poly.entity_id
_entity_poly.type
_entity_poly.pdbx_seq_one_letter_code
_entity_poly.pdbx_strand_id
1 'polypeptide(L)'
;MSAWNIQVSEVNGVLRNVSGLIGDEEGTTGLSGEYTDLGTRLEEVNSAASSVPISIALGEFGTHFLGVVGEMITLSASATGGAGEATMHYANGNLEMAENAQANAGTVPDPPAIQPH
;
A
#
# COMPACT_ATOMS: atom_id res chain seq x y z
N MET A 1 20.51 -2.55 -21.12
CA MET A 1 20.99 -2.56 -19.73
C MET A 1 20.93 -1.14 -19.23
N SER A 2 20.00 -0.84 -18.31
CA SER A 2 20.10 0.43 -17.60
C SER A 2 21.39 0.37 -16.78
N ALA A 3 22.23 1.38 -16.88
CA ALA A 3 23.47 1.44 -16.13
C ALA A 3 23.09 1.75 -14.68
N TRP A 4 22.81 0.70 -13.90
CA TRP A 4 22.63 0.81 -12.46
C TRP A 4 23.80 1.62 -11.89
N ASN A 5 23.51 2.84 -11.45
CA ASN A 5 24.46 3.79 -10.91
C ASN A 5 23.76 4.53 -9.77
N ILE A 6 23.40 3.77 -8.74
CA ILE A 6 22.64 4.26 -7.59
C ILE A 6 23.53 4.27 -6.35
N GLN A 7 23.30 5.26 -5.48
CA GLN A 7 23.86 5.24 -4.13
C GLN A 7 22.93 4.46 -3.22
N VAL A 8 23.34 3.24 -2.86
CA VAL A 8 22.54 2.31 -2.05
C VAL A 8 22.07 2.94 -0.73
N SER A 9 22.93 3.72 -0.07
CA SER A 9 22.57 4.41 1.18
C SER A 9 21.47 5.45 0.99
N GLU A 10 21.51 6.21 -0.10
CA GLU A 10 20.50 7.24 -0.39
C GLU A 10 19.16 6.60 -0.76
N VAL A 11 19.19 5.55 -1.59
CA VAL A 11 17.98 4.79 -1.95
C VAL A 11 17.34 4.19 -0.70
N ASN A 12 18.11 3.55 0.17
CA ASN A 12 17.59 3.02 1.43
C ASN A 12 16.99 4.11 2.34
N GLY A 13 17.55 5.32 2.33
CA GLY A 13 16.98 6.46 3.04
C GLY A 13 15.61 6.86 2.50
N VAL A 14 15.48 6.96 1.18
CA VAL A 14 14.20 7.25 0.51
C VAL A 14 13.18 6.14 0.79
N LEU A 15 13.56 4.87 0.65
CA LEU A 15 12.66 3.74 0.88
C LEU A 15 12.15 3.71 2.32
N ARG A 16 13.01 3.96 3.32
CA ARG A 16 12.57 4.05 4.72
C ARG A 16 11.59 5.19 4.96
N ASN A 17 11.82 6.35 4.35
CA ASN A 17 10.91 7.48 4.46
C ASN A 17 9.54 7.15 3.84
N VAL A 18 9.53 6.53 2.65
CA VAL A 18 8.30 6.13 1.98
C VAL A 18 7.56 5.05 2.75
N SER A 19 8.26 4.01 3.24
CA SER A 19 7.68 2.98 4.12
C SER A 19 7.04 3.59 5.37
N GLY A 20 7.68 4.60 5.98
CA GLY A 20 7.10 5.32 7.12
C GLY A 20 5.82 6.10 6.80
N LEU A 21 5.67 6.60 5.56
CA LEU A 21 4.44 7.24 5.10
C LEU A 21 3.32 6.22 4.83
N ILE A 22 3.68 5.03 4.32
CA ILE A 22 2.72 3.94 4.12
C ILE A 22 2.17 3.47 5.47
N GLY A 23 3.03 3.35 6.47
CA GLY A 23 2.66 2.90 7.81
C GLY A 23 3.16 1.50 8.13
N ASP A 24 2.56 0.91 9.16
CA ASP A 24 2.87 -0.44 9.63
C ASP A 24 1.80 -1.47 9.23
N GLU A 25 2.15 -2.75 9.38
CA GLU A 25 1.25 -3.89 9.12
C GLU A 25 0.11 -3.99 10.15
N GLU A 26 0.28 -3.37 11.33
CA GLU A 26 -0.74 -3.35 12.40
C GLU A 26 -1.84 -2.30 12.13
N GLY A 27 -1.64 -1.43 11.15
CA GLY A 27 -2.58 -0.36 10.80
C GLY A 27 -2.65 0.74 11.87
N THR A 28 -1.52 1.08 12.50
CA THR A 28 -1.47 2.06 13.62
C THR A 28 -0.77 3.38 13.28
N THR A 29 -0.02 3.43 12.18
CA THR A 29 0.74 4.62 11.75
C THR A 29 0.60 4.86 10.26
N GLY A 30 0.97 6.05 9.80
CA GLY A 30 0.97 6.39 8.37
C GLY A 30 -0.40 6.23 7.71
N LEU A 31 -0.39 5.94 6.41
CA LEU A 31 -1.61 5.74 5.62
C LEU A 31 -2.45 4.54 6.10
N SER A 32 -1.81 3.46 6.59
CA SER A 32 -2.52 2.30 7.14
C SER A 32 -3.26 2.64 8.44
N GLY A 33 -2.69 3.52 9.27
CA GLY A 33 -3.37 4.09 10.44
C GLY A 33 -4.60 4.91 10.06
N GLU A 34 -4.44 5.86 9.14
CA GLU A 34 -5.55 6.71 8.68
C GLU A 34 -6.68 5.90 8.02
N TYR A 35 -6.33 4.80 7.33
CA TYR A 35 -7.29 3.85 6.79
C TYR A 35 -8.15 3.19 7.87
N THR A 36 -7.52 2.67 8.94
CA THR A 36 -8.22 2.05 10.08
C THR A 36 -9.10 3.07 10.81
N ASP A 37 -8.59 4.28 11.02
CA ASP A 37 -9.32 5.38 11.66
C ASP A 37 -10.55 5.80 10.85
N LEU A 38 -10.43 5.86 9.52
CA LEU A 38 -11.55 6.16 8.63
C LEU A 38 -12.67 5.13 8.77
N GLY A 39 -12.33 3.84 8.73
CA GLY A 39 -13.31 2.76 8.91
C GLY A 39 -14.06 2.87 10.24
N THR A 40 -13.30 3.06 11.34
CA THR A 40 -13.86 3.22 12.69
C THR A 40 -14.80 4.42 12.77
N ARG A 41 -14.39 5.58 12.24
CA ARG A 41 -15.21 6.80 12.24
C ARG A 41 -16.49 6.66 11.42
N LEU A 42 -16.44 5.93 10.30
CA LEU A 42 -17.63 5.67 9.49
C LEU A 42 -18.65 4.84 10.27
N GLU A 43 -18.21 3.83 11.02
CA GLU A 43 -19.08 3.02 11.88
C GLU A 43 -19.69 3.84 13.02
N GLU A 44 -18.87 4.66 13.70
CA GLU A 44 -19.33 5.55 14.77
C GLU A 44 -20.38 6.54 14.30
N VAL A 45 -20.13 7.22 13.18
CA VAL A 45 -21.07 8.19 12.59
C VAL A 45 -22.34 7.50 12.11
N ASN A 46 -22.23 6.32 11.51
CA ASN A 46 -23.39 5.53 11.08
C ASN A 46 -24.29 5.15 12.27
N SER A 47 -23.69 4.71 13.38
CA SER A 47 -24.39 4.41 14.63
C SER A 47 -25.09 5.65 15.22
N ALA A 48 -24.40 6.79 15.22
CA ALA A 48 -24.94 8.04 15.76
C ALA A 48 -26.05 8.66 14.89
N ALA A 49 -25.96 8.53 13.56
CA ALA A 49 -26.90 9.17 12.63
C ALA A 49 -28.33 8.62 12.74
N SER A 50 -28.51 7.35 13.11
CA SER A 50 -29.82 6.70 13.29
C SER A 50 -30.80 6.95 12.13
N SER A 51 -30.28 7.01 10.90
CA SER A 51 -31.01 7.43 9.70
C SER A 51 -30.65 6.55 8.51
N VAL A 52 -31.62 5.78 8.02
CA VAL A 52 -31.41 4.81 6.93
C VAL A 52 -30.79 5.44 5.67
N PRO A 53 -31.24 6.60 5.17
CA PRO A 53 -30.61 7.23 4.01
C PRO A 53 -29.15 7.63 4.25
N ILE A 54 -28.82 8.09 5.47
CA ILE A 54 -27.44 8.44 5.84
C ILE A 54 -26.59 7.18 5.92
N SER A 55 -27.12 6.09 6.49
CA SER A 55 -26.42 4.80 6.55
C SER A 55 -26.05 4.26 5.18
N ILE A 56 -26.96 4.36 4.20
CA ILE A 56 -26.68 3.94 2.82
C ILE A 56 -25.55 4.80 2.22
N ALA A 57 -25.65 6.12 2.34
CA ALA A 57 -24.64 7.03 1.80
C ALA A 57 -23.25 6.83 2.43
N LEU A 58 -23.19 6.61 3.76
CA LEU A 58 -21.94 6.30 4.47
C LEU A 58 -21.37 4.95 4.04
N GLY A 59 -22.22 3.94 3.81
CA GLY A 59 -21.79 2.62 3.33
C GLY A 59 -21.19 2.67 1.92
N GLU A 60 -21.81 3.42 1.00
CA GLU A 60 -21.30 3.64 -0.35
C GLU A 60 -19.99 4.42 -0.34
N PHE A 61 -19.92 5.49 0.46
CA PHE A 61 -18.70 6.27 0.66
C PHE A 61 -17.57 5.40 1.22
N GLY A 62 -17.85 4.62 2.28
CA GLY A 62 -16.88 3.73 2.91
C GLY A 62 -16.37 2.68 1.93
N THR A 63 -17.26 2.01 1.21
CA THR A 63 -16.89 0.99 0.21
C THR A 63 -15.96 1.55 -0.86
N HIS A 64 -16.26 2.75 -1.37
CA HIS A 64 -15.42 3.37 -2.40
C HIS A 64 -14.06 3.79 -1.86
N PHE A 65 -14.03 4.62 -0.81
CA PHE A 65 -12.78 5.24 -0.36
C PHE A 65 -11.88 4.28 0.41
N LEU A 66 -12.44 3.32 1.18
CA LEU A 66 -11.63 2.27 1.78
C LEU A 66 -11.02 1.38 0.69
N GLY A 67 -11.77 1.01 -0.36
CA GLY A 67 -11.21 0.29 -1.50
C GLY A 67 -10.03 1.03 -2.14
N VAL A 68 -10.23 2.32 -2.47
CA VAL A 68 -9.21 3.18 -3.09
C VAL A 68 -7.96 3.35 -2.22
N VAL A 69 -8.12 3.58 -0.92
CA VAL A 69 -6.99 3.74 0.01
C VAL A 69 -6.27 2.40 0.23
N GLY A 70 -7.00 1.30 0.36
CA GLY A 70 -6.43 -0.05 0.49
C GLY A 70 -5.58 -0.46 -0.72
N GLU A 71 -6.04 -0.13 -1.93
CA GLU A 71 -5.27 -0.31 -3.17
C GLU A 71 -4.00 0.55 -3.17
N MET A 72 -4.08 1.81 -2.73
CA MET A 72 -2.91 2.68 -2.61
C MET A 72 -1.87 2.14 -1.63
N ILE A 73 -2.30 1.64 -0.47
CA ILE A 73 -1.40 1.02 0.52
C ILE A 73 -0.70 -0.19 -0.11
N THR A 74 -1.47 -1.08 -0.75
CA THR A 74 -0.96 -2.32 -1.35
C THR A 74 0.03 -2.04 -2.48
N LEU A 75 -0.33 -1.11 -3.37
CA LEU A 75 0.53 -0.69 -4.48
C LEU A 75 1.83 -0.05 -3.98
N SER A 76 1.73 0.82 -2.98
CA SER A 76 2.90 1.50 -2.40
C SER A 76 3.82 0.52 -1.68
N ALA A 77 3.26 -0.45 -0.96
CA ALA A 77 4.02 -1.51 -0.30
C ALA A 77 4.74 -2.40 -1.33
N SER A 78 4.04 -2.82 -2.39
CA SER A 78 4.64 -3.59 -3.50
C SER A 78 5.77 -2.82 -4.19
N ALA A 79 5.56 -1.54 -4.51
CA ALA A 79 6.57 -0.69 -5.14
C ALA A 79 7.81 -0.51 -4.25
N THR A 80 7.60 -0.19 -2.97
CA THR A 80 8.69 0.08 -2.03
C THR A 80 9.47 -1.20 -1.68
N GLY A 81 8.75 -2.32 -1.48
CA GLY A 81 9.35 -3.64 -1.25
C GLY A 81 10.19 -4.10 -2.45
N GLY A 82 9.61 -4.09 -3.66
CA GLY A 82 10.33 -4.49 -4.87
C GLY A 82 11.54 -3.60 -5.19
N ALA A 83 11.43 -2.28 -4.97
CA ALA A 83 12.56 -1.37 -5.11
C ALA A 83 13.68 -1.64 -4.07
N GLY A 84 13.30 -2.02 -2.84
CA GLY A 84 14.24 -2.45 -1.81
C GLY A 84 14.95 -3.75 -2.17
N GLU A 85 14.22 -4.75 -2.63
CA GLU A 85 14.79 -6.02 -3.12
C GLU A 85 15.73 -5.80 -4.30
N ALA A 86 15.33 -4.98 -5.27
CA ALA A 86 16.16 -4.64 -6.42
C ALA A 86 17.47 -3.96 -6.00
N THR A 87 17.39 -3.01 -5.05
CA THR A 87 18.55 -2.33 -4.48
C THR A 87 19.47 -3.30 -3.74
N MET A 88 18.91 -4.24 -2.99
CA MET A 88 19.66 -5.28 -2.28
C MET A 88 20.37 -6.23 -3.26
N HIS A 89 19.69 -6.69 -4.31
CA HIS A 89 20.30 -7.52 -5.34
C HIS A 89 21.41 -6.79 -6.11
N TYR A 90 21.22 -5.50 -6.43
CA TYR A 90 22.25 -4.66 -7.02
C TYR A 90 23.48 -4.55 -6.11
N ALA A 91 23.28 -4.26 -4.82
CA ALA A 91 24.37 -4.16 -3.84
C ALA A 91 25.16 -5.47 -3.69
N ASN A 92 24.50 -6.61 -3.90
CA ASN A 92 25.11 -7.95 -3.88
C ASN A 92 25.75 -8.36 -5.22
N GLY A 93 25.70 -7.52 -6.26
CA GLY A 93 26.23 -7.82 -7.60
C GLY A 93 25.35 -8.73 -8.45
N ASN A 94 24.14 -9.06 -8.00
CA ASN A 94 23.18 -9.92 -8.70
C ASN A 94 22.27 -9.08 -9.61
N LEU A 95 22.83 -8.58 -10.72
CA LEU A 95 22.12 -7.64 -11.60
C LEU A 95 20.86 -8.23 -12.24
N GLU A 96 20.85 -9.52 -12.57
CA GLU A 96 19.66 -10.19 -13.12
C GLU A 96 18.50 -10.22 -12.11
N MET A 97 18.79 -10.55 -10.85
CA MET A 97 17.78 -10.51 -9.79
C MET A 97 17.34 -9.08 -9.47
N ALA A 98 18.24 -8.11 -9.59
CA ALA A 98 17.90 -6.70 -9.44
C ALA A 98 16.93 -6.23 -10.52
N GLU A 99 17.20 -6.56 -11.79
CA GLU A 99 16.32 -6.25 -12.92
C GLU A 99 14.95 -6.94 -12.77
N ASN A 100 14.93 -8.21 -12.34
CA ASN A 100 13.70 -8.95 -12.08
C ASN A 100 12.87 -8.31 -10.95
N ALA A 101 13.49 -7.98 -9.81
CA ALA A 101 12.78 -7.34 -8.70
C ALA A 101 12.25 -5.95 -9.10
N GLN A 102 13.04 -5.16 -9.83
CA GLN A 102 12.62 -3.86 -10.36
C GLN A 102 11.43 -4.01 -11.33
N ALA A 103 11.45 -5.01 -12.21
CA ALA A 103 10.37 -5.22 -13.18
C ALA A 103 9.04 -5.60 -12.53
N ASN A 104 9.08 -6.21 -11.34
CA ASN A 104 7.88 -6.61 -10.60
C ASN A 104 7.44 -5.61 -9.53
N ALA A 105 8.27 -4.60 -9.21
CA ALA A 105 7.93 -3.58 -8.23
C ALA A 105 6.66 -2.81 -8.62
N GLY A 106 5.71 -2.70 -7.69
CA GLY A 106 4.42 -2.03 -7.93
C GLY A 106 3.42 -2.90 -8.70
N THR A 107 3.69 -4.20 -8.83
CA THR A 107 2.68 -5.15 -9.31
C THR A 107 1.89 -5.65 -8.11
N VAL A 108 0.57 -5.48 -8.14
CA VAL A 108 -0.36 -6.05 -7.16
C VAL A 108 -1.17 -7.12 -7.89
N PRO A 109 -1.15 -8.39 -7.46
CA PRO A 109 -2.01 -9.41 -8.04
C PRO A 109 -3.48 -9.02 -7.87
N ASP A 110 -4.30 -9.29 -8.89
CA ASP A 110 -5.74 -9.11 -8.76
C ASP A 110 -6.27 -9.92 -7.56
N PRO A 111 -7.20 -9.37 -6.76
CA PRO A 111 -7.85 -10.13 -5.72
C PRO A 111 -8.47 -11.40 -6.31
N PRO A 112 -8.40 -12.55 -5.61
CA PRO A 112 -9.03 -13.77 -6.09
C PRO A 112 -10.52 -13.52 -6.35
N ALA A 113 -11.01 -13.98 -7.51
CA ALA A 113 -12.40 -13.81 -7.90
C ALA A 113 -13.33 -14.32 -6.79
N ILE A 114 -14.23 -13.47 -6.30
CA ILE A 114 -15.27 -13.85 -5.35
C ILE A 114 -16.15 -14.87 -6.08
N GLN A 115 -16.10 -16.14 -5.68
CA GLN A 115 -17.03 -17.14 -6.21
C GLN A 115 -18.41 -16.80 -5.66
N PRO A 116 -19.43 -16.57 -6.52
CA PRO A 116 -20.79 -16.35 -6.03
C PRO A 116 -21.27 -17.64 -5.34
N HIS A 117 -21.68 -17.52 -4.08
CA HIS A 117 -22.42 -18.54 -3.36
C HIS A 117 -23.88 -18.58 -3.82
#